data_AF-A0A5M5ZS63-F1
#
_entry.id   AF-A0A5M5ZS63-F1
#
_cell.length_a   1.000
_cell.length_b   1.000
_cell.length_c   1.000
_cell.angle_alpha   90.00
_cell.angle_beta   90.00
_cell.angle_gamma   90.00
#
_symmetry.space_group_name_H-M   'P 1'
#
loop_
_entity.id
_entity.type
_entity.pdbx_description
1 polymer ?
#
loop_
_entity_poly.entity_id
_entity_poly.type
_entity_poly.pdbx_seq_one_letter_code
_entity_poly.pdbx_strand_id
1 'polypeptide(L)'
;MRNFTEQENNLIKELVAIKKQGLSYIQELQVARILRTKFSFFALKWTYGNKPQISLYNRQEDKDKTEQQYYSICDFIYFIKELESLGFIAIQKISSEKEDVGFSVLYDKEKYIYNKADNKFKPKRYKDLGTLIPCSSDREILMEEMDNGVYVLFQIGQAQDINLDFANDLQKYGLGIIYPLPLAADYVDNNFKSLEQRYHDEEMKVALKSAKASSTAAIIAFISLLVSAGFGIYQACSPQKIAKEQINAIETAIRNNHIEEPFEVEIRDSVLVKPNQSIVSNPRKK
;
A
#
# COMPACT_ATOMS: atom_id res chain seq x y z
N MET A 1 1.99 0.52 -3.93
CA MET A 1 3.01 -0.10 -3.04
C MET A 1 2.74 -1.60 -2.92
N ARG A 2 3.74 -2.49 -2.89
CA ARG A 2 3.49 -3.93 -2.67
C ARG A 2 3.12 -4.21 -1.21
N ASN A 3 2.50 -5.36 -0.95
CA ASN A 3 2.32 -5.84 0.41
C ASN A 3 3.66 -6.37 0.95
N PHE A 4 4.03 -5.92 2.14
CA PHE A 4 5.15 -6.46 2.88
C PHE A 4 4.76 -7.77 3.58
N THR A 5 5.74 -8.66 3.73
CA THR A 5 5.63 -9.87 4.53
C THR A 5 5.47 -9.53 6.01
N GLU A 6 5.06 -10.50 6.82
CA GLU A 6 4.95 -10.33 8.27
C GLU A 6 6.29 -9.95 8.91
N GLN A 7 7.40 -10.55 8.46
CA GLN A 7 8.74 -10.26 8.96
C GLN A 7 9.17 -8.83 8.63
N GLU A 8 8.91 -8.37 7.40
CA GLU A 8 9.16 -6.99 6.96
C GLU A 8 8.32 -5.98 7.76
N ASN A 9 7.03 -6.26 7.96
CA ASN A 9 6.14 -5.42 8.77
C ASN A 9 6.59 -5.34 10.23
N ASN A 10 7.04 -6.45 10.81
CA ASN A 10 7.60 -6.49 12.16
C ASN A 10 8.86 -5.62 12.26
N LEU A 11 9.74 -5.68 11.26
CA LEU A 11 10.92 -4.81 11.21
C LEU A 11 10.54 -3.32 11.12
N ILE A 12 9.59 -2.94 10.26
CA ILE A 12 9.12 -1.55 10.18
C ILE A 12 8.55 -1.10 11.53
N LYS A 13 7.76 -1.95 12.18
CA LYS A 13 7.18 -1.69 13.50
C LYS A 13 8.26 -1.49 14.57
N GLU A 14 9.29 -2.35 14.61
CA GLU A 14 10.45 -2.22 15.51
C GLU A 14 11.14 -0.87 15.32
N LEU A 15 11.45 -0.50 14.07
CA LEU A 15 12.13 0.76 13.75
C LEU A 15 11.30 1.98 14.22
N VAL A 16 10.01 1.99 13.91
CA VAL A 16 9.09 3.06 14.35
C VAL A 16 9.00 3.12 15.88
N ALA A 17 8.91 1.97 16.55
CA ALA A 17 8.83 1.90 18.00
C ALA A 17 10.09 2.48 18.68
N ILE A 18 11.28 2.12 18.19
CA ILE A 18 12.55 2.67 18.70
C ILE A 18 12.60 4.19 18.52
N LYS A 19 12.19 4.71 17.35
CA LYS A 19 12.10 6.17 17.14
C LYS A 19 11.16 6.84 18.14
N LYS A 20 10.01 6.24 18.45
CA LYS A 20 9.02 6.76 19.41
C LYS A 20 9.59 6.85 20.84
N GLN A 21 10.63 6.09 21.20
CA GLN A 21 11.29 6.15 22.51
C GLN A 21 12.20 7.39 22.69
N GLY A 22 12.52 8.11 21.62
CA GLY A 22 13.26 9.37 21.67
C GLY A 22 14.75 9.27 21.32
N LEU A 23 15.44 10.41 21.43
CA LEU A 23 16.80 10.60 20.89
C LEU A 23 17.87 9.70 21.53
N SER A 24 17.70 9.29 22.79
CA SER A 24 18.65 8.39 23.47
C SER A 24 18.77 7.02 22.81
N TYR A 25 17.74 6.60 22.06
CA TYR A 25 17.67 5.29 21.41
C TYR A 25 18.07 5.33 19.93
N ILE A 26 18.45 6.50 19.38
CA ILE A 26 18.78 6.64 17.96
C ILE A 26 19.98 5.77 17.53
N GLN A 27 20.86 5.45 18.48
CA GLN A 27 21.99 4.54 18.26
C GLN A 27 21.55 3.11 17.95
N GLU A 28 20.36 2.70 18.42
CA GLU A 28 19.79 1.39 18.13
C GLU A 28 19.32 1.27 16.68
N LEU A 29 19.05 2.41 16.03
CA LEU A 29 18.70 2.50 14.61
C LEU A 29 19.92 2.51 13.68
N GLN A 30 21.13 2.38 14.21
CA GLN A 30 22.33 2.23 13.38
C GLN A 30 22.29 0.90 12.63
N VAL A 31 22.42 0.96 11.30
CA VAL A 31 22.42 -0.24 10.45
C VAL A 31 23.54 -1.20 10.87
N ALA A 32 24.73 -0.67 11.14
CA ALA A 32 25.86 -1.45 11.66
C ALA A 32 25.55 -2.22 12.95
N ARG A 33 24.76 -1.63 13.86
CA ARG A 33 24.35 -2.28 15.10
C ARG A 33 23.31 -3.35 14.83
N ILE A 34 22.28 -3.04 14.02
CA ILE A 34 21.25 -4.01 13.63
C ILE A 34 21.87 -5.21 12.91
N LEU A 35 22.80 -4.99 11.98
CA LEU A 35 23.52 -6.05 11.28
C LEU A 35 24.24 -6.99 12.28
N ARG A 36 24.95 -6.42 13.26
CA ARG A 36 25.65 -7.21 14.29
C ARG A 36 24.72 -7.96 15.25
N THR A 37 23.51 -7.46 15.48
CA THR A 37 22.55 -8.08 16.40
C THR A 37 21.69 -9.13 15.70
N LYS A 38 21.31 -8.90 14.43
CA LYS A 38 20.46 -9.82 13.66
C LYS A 38 21.22 -10.96 13.02
N PHE A 39 22.50 -10.77 12.68
CA PHE A 39 23.30 -11.78 11.98
C PHE A 39 24.48 -12.25 12.86
N SER A 40 24.78 -13.54 12.79
CA SER A 40 25.79 -14.21 13.61
C SER A 40 27.22 -14.17 13.06
N PHE A 41 27.55 -13.19 12.20
CA PHE A 41 28.89 -13.07 11.65
C PHE A 41 29.88 -12.52 12.70
N PHE A 42 31.16 -12.91 12.59
CA PHE A 42 32.22 -12.34 13.42
C PHE A 42 32.61 -10.94 12.95
N ALA A 43 32.87 -10.80 11.65
CA ALA A 43 33.15 -9.50 11.03
C ALA A 43 32.65 -9.47 9.58
N LEU A 44 32.34 -8.27 9.11
CA LEU A 44 31.97 -7.99 7.74
C LEU A 44 32.89 -6.89 7.22
N LYS A 45 33.68 -7.18 6.19
CA LYS A 45 34.55 -6.21 5.52
C LYS A 45 34.06 -5.99 4.12
N TRP A 46 34.14 -4.75 3.64
CA TRP A 46 33.86 -4.46 2.24
C TRP A 46 34.76 -3.35 1.70
N THR A 47 35.19 -3.50 0.46
CA THR A 47 35.80 -2.43 -0.35
C THR A 47 34.72 -1.79 -1.22
N TYR A 48 34.84 -0.50 -1.51
CA TYR A 48 33.86 0.24 -2.30
C TYR A 48 34.54 1.05 -3.41
N GLY A 49 33.73 1.53 -4.36
CA GLY A 49 34.22 2.19 -5.57
C GLY A 49 34.38 1.22 -6.74
N ASN A 50 35.50 1.30 -7.45
CA ASN A 50 35.69 0.64 -8.75
C ASN A 50 35.97 -0.88 -8.67
N LYS A 51 36.38 -1.38 -7.51
CA LYS A 51 36.63 -2.82 -7.28
C LYS A 51 35.94 -3.25 -5.98
N PRO A 52 34.59 -3.29 -5.98
CA PRO A 52 33.82 -3.61 -4.81
C PRO A 52 33.95 -5.10 -4.48
N GLN A 53 34.20 -5.39 -3.21
CA GLN A 53 34.43 -6.73 -2.70
C GLN A 53 33.90 -6.83 -1.29
N ILE A 54 33.36 -7.99 -0.92
CA ILE A 54 32.87 -8.27 0.42
C ILE A 54 33.56 -9.52 0.96
N SER A 55 34.01 -9.43 2.21
CA SER A 55 34.58 -10.55 2.96
C SER A 55 33.77 -10.74 4.24
N LEU A 56 33.22 -11.93 4.42
CA LEU A 56 32.48 -12.33 5.61
C LEU A 56 33.39 -13.21 6.47
N TYR A 57 33.53 -12.87 7.75
CA TYR A 57 34.37 -13.60 8.70
C TYR A 57 33.48 -14.31 9.70
N ASN A 58 33.74 -15.60 9.94
CA ASN A 58 32.98 -16.46 10.84
C ASN A 58 33.92 -17.27 11.74
N ARG A 59 33.43 -17.64 12.94
CA ARG A 59 34.21 -18.48 13.87
C ARG A 59 34.27 -19.96 13.47
N GLN A 60 33.32 -20.39 12.65
CA GLN A 60 33.22 -21.76 12.15
C GLN A 60 33.20 -21.75 10.63
N GLU A 61 33.95 -22.66 10.02
CA GLU A 61 33.97 -22.86 8.58
C GLU A 61 32.80 -23.76 8.16
N ASP A 62 31.61 -23.19 8.10
CA ASP A 62 30.45 -23.81 7.45
C ASP A 62 30.09 -22.95 6.22
N LYS A 63 30.50 -23.44 5.04
CA LYS A 63 30.39 -22.68 3.79
C LYS A 63 28.93 -22.40 3.43
N ASP A 64 28.05 -23.39 3.58
CA ASP A 64 26.64 -23.27 3.20
C ASP A 64 25.91 -22.26 4.10
N LYS A 65 26.15 -22.33 5.42
CA LYS A 65 25.60 -21.33 6.36
C LYS A 65 26.13 -19.93 6.12
N THR A 66 27.41 -19.83 5.77
CA THR A 66 28.08 -18.55 5.48
C THR A 66 27.47 -17.89 4.23
N GLU A 67 27.21 -18.67 3.19
CA GLU A 67 26.56 -18.18 1.97
C GLU A 67 25.10 -17.75 2.21
N GLN A 68 24.32 -18.55 2.96
CA GLN A 68 22.95 -18.17 3.34
C GLN A 68 22.93 -16.87 4.16
N GLN A 69 23.88 -16.71 5.09
CA GLN A 69 24.02 -15.50 5.87
C GLN A 69 24.36 -14.29 4.99
N TYR A 70 25.24 -14.44 4.00
CA TYR A 70 25.54 -13.40 3.03
C TYR A 70 24.27 -12.92 2.29
N TYR A 71 23.47 -13.84 1.75
CA TYR A 71 22.22 -13.47 1.07
C TYR A 71 21.21 -12.82 2.01
N SER A 72 21.15 -13.26 3.27
CA SER A 72 20.26 -12.66 4.27
C SER A 72 20.67 -11.22 4.60
N ILE A 73 21.97 -10.92 4.62
CA ILE A 73 22.49 -9.54 4.76
C ILE A 73 22.12 -8.71 3.54
N CYS A 74 22.25 -9.28 2.33
CA CYS A 74 21.86 -8.60 1.09
C CYS A 74 20.39 -8.22 1.09
N ASP A 75 19.51 -9.19 1.41
CA ASP A 75 18.07 -9.01 1.46
C ASP A 75 17.69 -7.89 2.45
N PHE A 76 18.28 -7.89 3.65
CA PHE A 76 18.07 -6.83 4.62
C PHE A 76 18.46 -5.45 4.09
N ILE A 77 19.64 -5.31 3.46
CA ILE A 77 20.08 -4.01 2.90
C ILE A 77 19.21 -3.57 1.73
N TYR A 78 18.76 -4.50 0.88
CA TYR A 78 17.83 -4.18 -0.20
C TYR A 78 16.47 -3.77 0.32
N PHE A 79 15.99 -4.38 1.40
CA PHE A 79 14.76 -3.94 2.06
C PHE A 79 14.90 -2.53 2.62
N ILE A 80 16.03 -2.18 3.24
CA ILE A 80 16.31 -0.79 3.66
C ILE A 80 16.30 0.17 2.46
N LYS A 81 16.91 -0.21 1.33
CA LYS A 81 16.89 0.57 0.08
C LYS A 81 15.46 0.74 -0.47
N GLU A 82 14.63 -0.29 -0.41
CA GLU A 82 13.22 -0.23 -0.79
C GLU A 82 12.45 0.73 0.12
N LEU A 83 12.60 0.62 1.44
CA LEU A 83 11.95 1.53 2.39
C LEU A 83 12.36 2.99 2.19
N GLU A 84 13.64 3.26 1.87
CA GLU A 84 14.10 4.61 1.54
C GLU A 84 13.39 5.11 0.27
N SER A 85 13.30 4.28 -0.77
CA SER A 85 12.64 4.64 -2.04
C SER A 85 11.14 4.92 -1.90
N LEU A 86 10.48 4.25 -0.95
CA LEU A 86 9.06 4.44 -0.63
C LEU A 86 8.81 5.64 0.30
N GLY A 87 9.85 6.33 0.77
CA GLY A 87 9.73 7.43 1.72
C GLY A 87 9.32 6.98 3.13
N PHE A 88 9.52 5.70 3.45
CA PHE A 88 9.26 5.16 4.79
C PHE A 88 10.39 5.52 5.75
N ILE A 89 11.61 5.61 5.24
CA ILE A 89 12.80 5.95 6.02
C ILE A 89 13.66 6.96 5.27
N ALA A 90 14.54 7.64 6.00
CA ALA A 90 15.70 8.32 5.46
C ALA A 90 16.96 7.74 6.09
N ILE A 91 18.08 7.71 5.34
CA ILE A 91 19.36 7.22 5.85
C ILE A 91 20.26 8.40 6.19
N GLN A 92 20.48 8.61 7.49
CA GLN A 92 21.36 9.66 7.96
C GLN A 92 22.79 9.13 8.10
N LYS A 93 23.71 9.70 7.33
CA LYS A 93 25.14 9.39 7.45
C LYS A 93 25.78 10.30 8.49
N ILE A 94 26.49 9.71 9.43
CA ILE A 94 27.40 10.46 10.30
C ILE A 94 28.73 10.55 9.56
N SER A 95 29.04 11.72 9.01
CA SER A 95 30.36 11.97 8.43
C SER A 95 31.41 11.89 9.53
N SER A 96 32.33 10.94 9.41
CA SER A 96 33.56 10.92 10.18
C SER A 96 34.67 11.43 9.27
N GLU A 97 35.51 12.36 9.74
CA GLU A 97 36.70 12.88 9.05
C GLU A 97 37.79 11.81 8.77
N LYS A 98 37.49 10.53 8.97
CA LYS A 98 38.43 9.46 8.68
C LYS A 98 38.66 9.43 7.16
N GLU A 99 39.94 9.45 6.80
CA GLU A 99 40.42 9.25 5.44
C GLU A 99 39.62 8.14 4.75
N ASP A 100 39.19 8.42 3.53
CA ASP A 100 38.61 7.42 2.63
C ASP A 100 39.71 6.40 2.29
N VAL A 101 39.80 5.38 3.16
CA VAL A 101 40.77 4.29 3.03
C VAL A 101 40.29 3.23 2.01
N GLY A 102 39.19 3.46 1.30
CA GLY A 102 38.66 2.56 0.26
C GLY A 102 38.03 1.26 0.77
N PHE A 103 37.92 1.10 2.08
CA PHE A 103 37.24 -0.05 2.70
C PHE A 103 36.64 0.28 4.07
N SER A 104 35.71 -0.56 4.49
CA SER A 104 35.04 -0.50 5.78
C SER A 104 35.07 -1.87 6.44
N VAL A 105 35.14 -1.91 7.77
CA VAL A 105 35.10 -3.15 8.56
C VAL A 105 34.12 -3.00 9.72
N LEU A 106 33.12 -3.86 9.76
CA LEU A 106 32.15 -3.99 10.82
C LEU A 106 32.49 -5.21 11.67
N TYR A 107 32.77 -4.98 12.95
CA TYR A 107 33.11 -6.02 13.91
C TYR A 107 32.89 -5.51 15.34
N ASP A 108 33.08 -6.37 16.33
CA ASP A 108 33.03 -5.97 17.73
C ASP A 108 34.29 -5.24 18.19
N LYS A 109 34.26 -3.91 18.08
CA LYS A 109 35.35 -3.02 18.49
C LYS A 109 35.60 -3.01 19.99
N GLU A 110 34.66 -3.48 20.82
CA GLU A 110 34.89 -3.58 22.26
C GLU A 110 35.78 -4.77 22.57
N LYS A 111 35.60 -5.89 21.85
CA LYS A 111 36.29 -7.16 22.08
C LYS A 111 37.54 -7.36 21.24
N TYR A 112 37.61 -6.80 20.03
CA TYR A 112 38.68 -7.07 19.07
C TYR A 112 39.37 -5.81 18.56
N ILE A 113 40.57 -6.00 18.02
CA ILE A 113 41.35 -5.02 17.28
C ILE A 113 41.56 -5.58 15.86
N TYR A 114 41.32 -4.74 14.86
CA TYR A 114 41.60 -5.07 13.47
C TYR A 114 42.94 -4.47 13.04
N ASN A 115 43.86 -5.32 12.58
CA ASN A 115 45.13 -4.90 11.99
C ASN A 115 44.97 -4.81 10.47
N LYS A 116 45.09 -3.58 9.94
CA LYS A 116 44.95 -3.27 8.51
C LYS A 116 46.07 -3.88 7.66
N ALA A 117 47.31 -3.94 8.17
CA ALA A 117 48.47 -4.41 7.40
C ALA A 117 48.39 -5.90 7.10
N ASP A 118 47.97 -6.69 8.10
CA ASP A 118 47.93 -8.15 8.01
C ASP A 118 46.54 -8.70 7.68
N ASN A 119 45.53 -7.84 7.55
CA ASN A 119 44.12 -8.20 7.40
C ASN A 119 43.63 -9.21 8.46
N LYS A 120 44.06 -9.04 9.71
CA LYS A 120 43.81 -9.98 10.81
C LYS A 120 43.13 -9.29 11.99
N PHE A 121 42.42 -10.10 12.76
CA PHE A 121 41.81 -9.69 14.02
C PHE A 121 42.62 -10.23 15.19
N LYS A 122 42.71 -9.46 16.27
CA LYS A 122 43.26 -9.90 17.56
C LYS A 122 42.24 -9.60 18.66
N PRO A 123 41.98 -10.53 19.60
CA PRO A 123 41.21 -10.22 20.80
C PRO A 123 41.95 -9.20 21.66
N LYS A 124 41.21 -8.32 22.35
CA LYS A 124 41.81 -7.39 23.32
C LYS A 124 42.24 -8.08 24.62
N ARG A 125 41.49 -9.11 25.01
CA ARG A 125 41.79 -9.96 26.16
C ARG A 125 42.17 -11.34 25.64
N TYR A 126 43.45 -11.67 25.71
CA TYR A 126 43.97 -12.92 25.21
C TYR A 126 45.13 -13.44 26.06
N LYS A 127 45.40 -14.74 25.92
CA LYS A 127 46.65 -15.39 26.32
C LYS A 127 47.28 -16.01 25.09
N ASP A 128 48.60 -16.08 25.06
CA ASP A 128 49.30 -16.84 24.03
C ASP A 128 49.60 -18.25 24.55
N LEU A 129 49.05 -19.27 23.89
CA LEU A 129 49.29 -20.67 24.25
C LEU A 129 50.78 -21.03 24.13
N GLY A 130 51.52 -20.40 23.21
CA GLY A 130 52.97 -20.61 23.05
C GLY A 130 53.79 -20.20 24.27
N THR A 131 53.26 -19.31 25.12
CA THR A 131 53.88 -18.95 26.41
C THR A 131 53.57 -19.93 27.54
N LEU A 132 52.50 -20.74 27.38
CA LEU A 132 52.02 -21.69 28.38
C LEU A 132 52.52 -23.11 28.12
N ILE A 133 52.72 -23.47 26.85
CA ILE A 133 53.21 -24.77 26.41
C ILE A 133 54.48 -24.52 25.59
N PRO A 134 55.62 -25.14 25.91
CA PRO A 134 56.82 -25.02 25.09
C PRO A 134 56.56 -25.63 23.71
N CYS A 135 56.21 -24.79 22.75
CA CYS A 135 56.03 -25.14 21.34
C CYS A 135 57.27 -24.69 20.55
N SER A 136 57.70 -25.51 19.60
CA SER A 136 58.86 -25.25 18.71
C SER A 136 58.58 -24.20 17.61
N SER A 137 57.48 -23.47 17.72
CA SER A 137 57.00 -22.54 16.70
C SER A 137 56.95 -21.14 17.30
N ASP A 138 57.66 -20.18 16.67
CA ASP A 138 57.65 -18.75 17.03
C ASP A 138 56.31 -18.04 16.71
N ARG A 139 55.27 -18.81 16.33
CA ARG A 139 53.94 -18.25 16.00
C ARG A 139 53.09 -18.11 17.25
N GLU A 140 52.57 -16.90 17.47
CA GLU A 140 51.53 -16.62 18.47
C GLU A 140 50.30 -17.53 18.24
N ILE A 141 49.88 -18.26 19.28
CA ILE A 141 48.65 -19.05 19.30
C ILE A 141 47.70 -18.37 20.27
N LEU A 142 46.89 -17.47 19.74
CA LEU A 142 46.00 -16.63 20.54
C LEU A 142 44.85 -17.44 21.11
N MET A 143 44.66 -17.36 22.42
CA MET A 143 43.46 -17.79 23.12
C MET A 143 42.69 -16.58 23.60
N GLU A 144 41.42 -16.44 23.22
CA GLU A 144 40.59 -15.35 23.71
C GLU A 144 39.92 -15.71 25.03
N GLU A 145 39.73 -14.71 25.89
CA GLU A 145 38.90 -14.84 27.08
C GLU A 145 37.42 -14.75 26.70
N MET A 146 36.64 -15.75 27.08
CA MET A 146 35.18 -15.76 26.94
C MET A 146 34.56 -15.07 28.16
N ASP A 147 34.06 -15.86 29.11
CA ASP A 147 33.51 -15.39 30.38
C ASP A 147 34.15 -16.18 31.54
N ASN A 148 34.21 -15.56 32.72
CA ASN A 148 34.69 -16.18 33.96
C ASN A 148 36.11 -16.78 33.89
N GLY A 149 37.00 -16.16 33.12
CA GLY A 149 38.39 -16.60 32.99
C GLY A 149 38.60 -17.88 32.17
N VAL A 150 37.57 -18.32 31.41
CA VAL A 150 37.71 -19.41 30.44
C VAL A 150 38.34 -18.88 29.16
N TYR A 151 39.39 -19.58 28.70
CA TYR A 151 40.10 -19.24 27.48
C TYR A 151 39.87 -20.32 26.41
N VAL A 152 39.58 -19.89 25.19
CA VAL A 152 39.43 -20.80 24.04
C VAL A 152 40.32 -20.35 22.89
N LEU A 153 40.68 -21.30 22.02
CA LEU A 153 41.50 -21.00 20.86
C LEU A 153 40.78 -20.00 19.94
N PHE A 154 41.46 -18.90 19.61
CA PHE A 154 40.91 -17.89 18.73
C PHE A 154 41.12 -18.32 17.27
N GLN A 155 40.02 -18.69 16.61
CA GLN A 155 40.01 -19.07 15.20
C GLN A 155 38.91 -18.31 14.45
N ILE A 156 39.31 -17.69 13.34
CA ILE A 156 38.42 -16.98 12.43
C ILE A 156 38.64 -17.53 11.03
N GLY A 157 37.60 -18.12 10.46
CA GLY A 157 37.53 -18.47 9.04
C GLY A 157 37.08 -17.26 8.23
N GLN A 158 37.72 -17.02 7.10
CA GLN A 158 37.28 -16.03 6.11
C GLN A 158 36.50 -16.76 5.01
N ALA A 159 35.26 -16.35 4.78
CA ALA A 159 34.52 -16.71 3.58
C ALA A 159 35.18 -16.06 2.36
N GLN A 160 35.18 -16.78 1.24
CA GLN A 160 35.72 -16.29 -0.04
C GLN A 160 35.26 -14.87 -0.33
N ASP A 161 36.17 -14.11 -0.95
CA ASP A 161 35.91 -12.74 -1.36
C ASP A 161 34.85 -12.71 -2.47
N ILE A 162 33.73 -12.04 -2.20
CA ILE A 162 32.62 -11.93 -3.13
C ILE A 162 32.73 -10.58 -3.85
N ASN A 163 33.10 -10.61 -5.14
CA ASN A 163 33.19 -9.44 -6.00
C ASN A 163 31.81 -9.09 -6.58
N LEU A 164 31.09 -8.17 -5.95
CA LEU A 164 29.76 -7.74 -6.38
C LEU A 164 29.52 -6.27 -6.05
N ASP A 165 28.71 -5.60 -6.87
CA ASP A 165 28.32 -4.19 -6.71
C ASP A 165 27.58 -3.92 -5.38
N PHE A 166 27.09 -4.96 -4.72
CA PHE A 166 26.45 -4.89 -3.40
C PHE A 166 27.33 -4.18 -2.36
N ALA A 167 28.67 -4.22 -2.48
CA ALA A 167 29.54 -3.51 -1.55
C ALA A 167 29.31 -1.99 -1.54
N ASN A 168 28.88 -1.41 -2.68
CA ASN A 168 28.55 0.01 -2.78
C ASN A 168 27.21 0.33 -2.11
N ASP A 169 26.21 -0.54 -2.24
CA ASP A 169 24.95 -0.43 -1.48
C ASP A 169 25.22 -0.56 0.02
N LEU A 170 26.02 -1.55 0.43
CA LEU A 170 26.43 -1.71 1.83
C LEU A 170 27.23 -0.51 2.35
N GLN A 171 28.08 0.13 1.53
CA GLN A 171 28.75 1.37 1.91
C GLN A 171 27.75 2.54 2.05
N LYS A 172 26.71 2.60 1.21
CA LYS A 172 25.69 3.65 1.29
C LYS A 172 24.82 3.48 2.55
N TYR A 173 24.36 2.27 2.84
CA TYR A 173 23.36 1.99 3.87
C TYR A 173 23.96 1.48 5.18
N GLY A 174 24.99 0.63 5.12
CA GLY A 174 25.53 -0.15 6.24
C GLY A 174 26.11 0.65 7.41
N LEU A 175 26.51 1.90 7.18
CA LEU A 175 27.05 2.80 8.21
C LEU A 175 26.09 3.94 8.58
N GLY A 176 24.88 3.95 8.00
CA GLY A 176 23.87 4.97 8.28
C GLY A 176 23.05 4.68 9.52
N ILE A 177 22.34 5.70 9.96
CA ILE A 177 21.22 5.60 10.91
C ILE A 177 19.93 5.57 10.09
N ILE A 178 19.09 4.55 10.34
CA ILE A 178 17.74 4.50 9.78
C ILE A 178 16.88 5.51 10.55
N TYR A 179 16.33 6.50 9.86
CA TYR A 179 15.39 7.44 10.44
C TYR A 179 13.98 7.18 9.89
N PRO A 180 13.08 6.52 10.66
CA PRO A 180 11.71 6.31 10.23
C PRO A 180 10.99 7.63 9.99
N LEU A 181 10.35 7.78 8.83
CA LEU A 181 9.58 8.97 8.46
C LEU A 181 8.12 8.84 8.92
N PRO A 182 7.35 9.95 8.97
CA PRO A 182 5.94 9.92 9.39
C PRO A 182 5.08 8.91 8.62
N LEU A 183 5.38 8.67 7.34
CA LEU A 183 4.68 7.69 6.52
C LEU A 183 4.79 6.26 7.06
N ALA A 184 5.97 5.86 7.56
CA ALA A 184 6.14 4.55 8.19
C ALA A 184 5.36 4.44 9.50
N ALA A 185 5.28 5.52 10.29
CA ALA A 185 4.50 5.54 11.52
C ALA A 185 3.00 5.43 11.22
N ASP A 186 2.49 6.21 10.26
CA ASP A 186 1.10 6.11 9.79
C ASP A 186 0.77 4.71 9.27
N TYR A 187 1.67 4.11 8.48
CA TYR A 187 1.49 2.73 8.01
C TYR A 187 1.37 1.72 9.16
N VAL A 188 2.23 1.80 10.17
CA VAL A 188 2.17 0.92 11.36
C VAL A 188 0.90 1.18 12.18
N ASP A 189 0.55 2.44 12.42
CA ASP A 189 -0.59 2.84 13.25
C ASP A 189 -1.94 2.49 12.56
N ASN A 190 -1.94 2.23 11.25
CA ASN A 190 -3.11 1.81 10.46
C ASN A 190 -3.09 0.33 10.05
N ASN A 191 -2.50 -0.54 10.86
CA ASN A 191 -2.46 -1.99 10.64
C ASN A 191 -1.81 -2.40 9.32
N PHE A 192 -0.71 -1.73 8.95
CA PHE A 192 0.07 -2.03 7.74
C PHE A 192 -0.75 -1.87 6.44
N LYS A 193 -1.71 -0.93 6.43
CA LYS A 193 -2.45 -0.55 5.24
C LYS A 193 -1.87 0.71 4.62
N SER A 194 -1.64 0.69 3.32
CA SER A 194 -1.22 1.89 2.59
C SER A 194 -2.35 2.93 2.55
N LEU A 195 -2.00 4.19 2.28
CA LEU A 195 -2.99 5.26 2.04
C LEU A 195 -3.97 4.87 0.92
N GLU A 196 -3.44 4.35 -0.20
CA GLU A 196 -4.23 3.88 -1.34
C GLU A 196 -5.23 2.79 -0.94
N GLN A 197 -4.81 1.80 -0.15
CA GLN A 197 -5.69 0.73 0.34
C GLN A 197 -6.79 1.29 1.25
N ARG A 198 -6.47 2.27 2.10
CA ARG A 198 -7.48 2.91 2.95
C ARG A 198 -8.50 3.69 2.14
N TYR A 199 -8.05 4.45 1.13
CA TYR A 199 -8.96 5.16 0.23
C TYR A 199 -9.86 4.18 -0.54
N HIS A 200 -9.30 3.10 -1.08
CA HIS A 200 -10.11 2.08 -1.75
C HIS A 200 -11.09 1.36 -0.82
N ASP A 201 -10.70 1.05 0.42
CA ASP A 201 -11.59 0.46 1.42
C ASP A 201 -12.76 1.42 1.75
N GLU A 202 -12.50 2.73 1.81
CA GLU A 202 -13.53 3.75 2.02
C GLU A 202 -14.45 3.90 0.81
N GLU A 203 -13.91 4.01 -0.40
CA GLU A 203 -14.68 4.05 -1.64
C GLU A 203 -15.56 2.81 -1.79
N MET A 204 -15.01 1.62 -1.52
CA MET A 204 -15.74 0.37 -1.58
C MET A 204 -16.85 0.31 -0.54
N LYS A 205 -16.63 0.83 0.69
CA LYS A 205 -17.69 0.95 1.70
C LYS A 205 -18.80 1.91 1.25
N VAL A 206 -18.45 3.05 0.66
CA VAL A 206 -19.42 4.02 0.13
C VAL A 206 -20.21 3.41 -1.03
N ALA A 207 -19.54 2.73 -1.96
CA ALA A 207 -20.16 2.03 -3.08
C ALA A 207 -21.09 0.90 -2.61
N LEU A 208 -20.70 0.14 -1.58
CA LEU A 208 -21.57 -0.89 -1.00
C LEU A 208 -22.82 -0.26 -0.34
N LYS A 209 -22.64 0.86 0.37
CA LYS A 209 -23.75 1.58 1.02
C LYS A 209 -24.71 2.17 -0.03
N SER A 210 -24.19 2.76 -1.10
CA SER A 210 -25.01 3.29 -2.20
C SER A 210 -25.73 2.18 -2.95
N ALA A 211 -25.07 1.03 -3.22
CA ALA A 211 -25.70 -0.13 -3.81
C ALA A 211 -26.84 -0.68 -2.96
N LYS A 212 -26.64 -0.79 -1.63
CA LYS A 212 -27.71 -1.18 -0.70
C LYS A 212 -28.89 -0.20 -0.75
N ALA A 213 -28.64 1.11 -0.68
CA ALA A 213 -29.70 2.12 -0.77
C ALA A 213 -30.45 2.06 -2.11
N SER A 214 -29.73 1.88 -3.23
CA SER A 214 -30.32 1.72 -4.55
C SER A 214 -31.19 0.47 -4.65
N SER A 215 -30.76 -0.65 -4.05
CA SER A 215 -31.56 -1.88 -4.03
C SER A 215 -32.87 -1.69 -3.26
N THR A 216 -32.85 -0.98 -2.14
CA THR A 216 -34.05 -0.64 -1.37
C THR A 216 -34.98 0.29 -2.15
N ALA A 217 -34.43 1.30 -2.83
CA ALA A 217 -35.21 2.21 -3.67
C ALA A 217 -35.90 1.47 -4.84
N ALA A 218 -35.20 0.54 -5.48
CA ALA A 218 -35.77 -0.29 -6.55
C ALA A 218 -36.94 -1.16 -6.06
N ILE A 219 -36.81 -1.76 -4.87
CA ILE A 219 -37.90 -2.53 -4.25
C ILE A 219 -39.12 -1.64 -3.97
N ILE A 220 -38.90 -0.43 -3.42
CA ILE A 220 -39.98 0.53 -3.15
C ILE A 220 -40.67 0.95 -4.46
N ALA A 221 -39.91 1.25 -5.51
CA ALA A 221 -40.44 1.60 -6.81
C ALA A 221 -41.28 0.46 -7.41
N PHE A 222 -40.81 -0.78 -7.29
CA PHE A 222 -41.54 -1.97 -7.75
C PHE A 222 -42.85 -2.17 -6.99
N ILE A 223 -42.85 -2.03 -5.65
CA ILE A 223 -44.07 -2.08 -4.83
C ILE A 223 -45.03 -0.96 -5.24
N SER A 224 -44.53 0.27 -5.42
CA SER A 224 -45.34 1.40 -5.84
C SER A 224 -45.98 1.15 -7.22
N LEU A 225 -45.25 0.55 -8.15
CA LEU A 225 -45.75 0.19 -9.48
C LEU A 225 -46.86 -0.86 -9.38
N LEU A 226 -46.69 -1.90 -8.56
CA LEU A 226 -47.72 -2.91 -8.31
C LEU A 226 -48.99 -2.30 -7.69
N VAL A 227 -48.84 -1.42 -6.71
CA VAL A 227 -49.96 -0.70 -6.09
C VAL A 227 -50.68 0.18 -7.12
N SER A 228 -49.95 0.93 -7.94
CA SER A 228 -50.56 1.78 -8.98
C SER A 228 -51.29 0.98 -10.05
N ALA A 229 -50.73 -0.16 -10.47
CA ALA A 229 -51.36 -1.04 -11.46
C ALA A 229 -52.64 -1.68 -10.87
N GLY A 230 -52.58 -2.13 -9.62
CA GLY A 230 -53.76 -2.64 -8.90
C GLY A 230 -54.85 -1.59 -8.74
N PHE A 231 -54.48 -0.35 -8.40
CA PHE A 231 -55.44 0.77 -8.28
C PHE A 231 -56.06 1.14 -9.63
N GLY A 232 -55.27 1.13 -10.71
CA GLY A 232 -55.77 1.37 -12.08
C GLY A 232 -56.73 0.28 -12.56
N ILE A 233 -56.42 -1.00 -12.28
CA ILE A 233 -57.31 -2.12 -12.57
C ILE A 233 -58.59 -2.03 -11.73
N TYR A 234 -58.49 -1.65 -10.45
CA TYR A 234 -59.64 -1.44 -9.59
C TYR A 234 -60.55 -0.31 -10.11
N GLN A 235 -60.00 0.81 -10.58
CA GLN A 235 -60.79 1.87 -11.22
C GLN A 235 -61.42 1.43 -12.54
N ALA A 236 -60.73 0.63 -13.36
CA ALA A 236 -61.26 0.14 -14.63
C ALA A 236 -62.38 -0.90 -14.47
N CYS A 237 -62.35 -1.70 -13.40
CA CYS A 237 -63.37 -2.72 -13.10
C CYS A 237 -64.44 -2.24 -12.10
N SER A 238 -64.26 -1.09 -11.47
CA SER A 238 -65.31 -0.48 -10.65
C SER A 238 -66.37 0.13 -11.56
N PRO A 239 -67.65 -0.27 -11.48
CA PRO A 239 -68.69 0.38 -12.25
C PRO A 239 -68.78 1.84 -11.79
N GLN A 240 -68.37 2.78 -12.64
CA GLN A 240 -68.70 4.19 -12.47
C GLN A 240 -70.23 4.30 -12.60
N LYS A 241 -70.93 4.23 -11.46
CA LYS A 241 -72.34 4.60 -11.40
C LYS A 241 -72.41 6.10 -11.55
N ILE A 242 -72.67 6.57 -12.77
CA ILE A 242 -73.14 7.94 -12.99
C ILE A 242 -74.40 8.10 -12.15
N ALA A 243 -74.37 9.04 -11.21
CA ALA A 243 -75.52 9.32 -10.37
C ALA A 243 -76.68 9.77 -11.26
N LYS A 244 -77.89 9.28 -11.00
CA LYS A 244 -79.09 9.58 -11.80
C LYS A 244 -79.34 11.10 -11.90
N GLU A 245 -78.90 11.85 -10.90
CA GLU A 245 -78.94 13.31 -10.89
C GLU A 245 -78.13 13.96 -12.01
N GLN A 246 -76.97 13.40 -12.38
CA GLN A 246 -76.13 13.94 -13.46
C GLN A 246 -76.75 13.70 -14.84
N ILE A 247 -77.42 12.55 -15.03
CA ILE A 247 -78.16 12.25 -16.26
C ILE A 247 -79.37 13.19 -16.38
N ASN A 248 -80.10 13.41 -15.29
CA ASN A 248 -81.24 14.33 -15.27
C ASN A 248 -80.84 15.79 -15.52
N ALA A 249 -79.68 16.23 -15.01
CA ALA A 249 -79.17 17.57 -15.26
C ALA A 249 -78.84 17.79 -16.75
N ILE A 250 -78.29 16.78 -17.43
CA ILE A 250 -78.02 16.80 -18.87
C ILE A 250 -79.34 16.81 -19.67
N GLU A 251 -80.32 15.97 -19.31
CA GLU A 251 -81.62 15.95 -19.98
C GLU A 251 -82.37 17.30 -19.83
N THR A 252 -82.31 17.90 -18.65
CA THR A 252 -82.92 19.21 -18.37
C THR A 252 -82.22 20.32 -19.16
N ALA A 253 -80.89 20.28 -19.29
CA ALA A 253 -80.14 21.24 -20.10
C ALA A 253 -80.44 21.13 -21.61
N ILE A 254 -80.73 19.92 -22.11
CA ILE A 254 -81.13 19.68 -23.51
C ILE A 254 -82.56 20.19 -23.76
N ARG A 255 -83.50 19.94 -22.85
CA ARG A 255 -84.88 20.46 -22.95
C ARG A 255 -84.95 21.98 -22.86
N ASN A 256 -84.16 22.58 -21.97
CA ASN A 256 -84.15 24.03 -21.78
C ASN A 256 -83.47 24.81 -22.92
N ASN A 257 -82.71 24.14 -23.79
CA ASN A 257 -82.09 24.74 -24.97
C ASN A 257 -82.81 24.38 -26.28
N HIS A 258 -83.96 23.71 -26.23
CA HIS A 258 -84.80 23.55 -27.42
C HIS A 258 -85.50 24.87 -27.70
N ILE A 259 -85.08 25.55 -28.77
CA ILE A 259 -85.74 26.76 -29.28
C ILE A 259 -86.99 26.29 -30.04
N GLU A 260 -88.17 26.56 -29.48
CA GLU A 260 -89.41 26.62 -30.25
C GLU A 260 -89.39 27.90 -31.08
N GLU A 261 -89.33 27.80 -32.41
CA GLU A 261 -89.67 28.94 -33.28
C GLU A 261 -90.96 28.64 -34.06
N PRO A 262 -92.02 29.44 -33.84
CA PRO A 262 -93.09 29.65 -34.79
C PRO A 262 -92.88 31.01 -35.48
N PHE A 263 -92.53 31.06 -36.77
CA PHE A 263 -92.60 32.30 -37.54
C PHE A 263 -93.15 32.10 -38.95
N GLU A 264 -94.33 32.68 -39.20
CA GLU A 264 -94.84 32.97 -40.55
C GLU A 264 -93.94 34.01 -41.21
N VAL A 265 -93.52 33.73 -42.46
CA VAL A 265 -92.75 34.67 -43.28
C VAL A 265 -93.63 35.14 -44.43
N GLU A 266 -93.98 36.43 -44.39
CA GLU A 266 -94.73 37.18 -45.39
C GLU A 266 -93.86 37.42 -46.65
N ILE A 267 -94.39 37.10 -47.85
CA ILE A 267 -93.67 37.28 -49.12
C ILE A 267 -93.87 38.72 -49.62
N ARG A 268 -92.77 39.45 -49.88
CA ARG A 268 -92.76 40.64 -50.76
C ARG A 268 -91.52 40.69 -51.65
N ASP A 269 -91.78 40.57 -52.94
CA ASP A 269 -91.09 41.11 -54.12
C ASP A 269 -89.60 40.84 -54.40
N SER A 270 -89.44 40.18 -55.56
CA SER A 270 -88.30 39.97 -56.47
C SER A 270 -87.26 41.08 -56.63
N VAL A 271 -85.99 40.69 -56.88
CA VAL A 271 -85.21 41.00 -58.11
C VAL A 271 -84.17 39.89 -58.40
N LEU A 272 -84.05 39.54 -59.68
CA LEU A 272 -83.02 38.73 -60.37
C LEU A 272 -81.56 39.08 -59.96
N VAL A 273 -80.54 38.23 -60.11
CA VAL A 273 -79.84 37.93 -61.38
C VAL A 273 -78.89 36.72 -61.25
N LYS A 274 -79.11 35.80 -62.20
CA LYS A 274 -78.28 34.80 -62.91
C LYS A 274 -77.14 33.99 -62.24
N PRO A 275 -77.05 32.68 -62.60
CA PRO A 275 -75.98 31.78 -62.19
C PRO A 275 -74.81 31.78 -63.19
N ASN A 276 -73.64 31.37 -62.70
CA ASN A 276 -72.67 30.59 -63.48
C ASN A 276 -71.97 29.66 -62.47
N GLN A 277 -72.16 28.34 -62.53
CA GLN A 277 -71.40 27.43 -63.40
C GLN A 277 -69.89 27.71 -63.30
N SER A 278 -69.02 26.79 -62.91
CA SER A 278 -69.12 25.33 -62.98
C SER A 278 -67.76 24.70 -62.61
N ILE A 279 -67.80 23.38 -62.38
CA ILE A 279 -66.77 22.39 -62.74
C ILE A 279 -65.58 22.28 -61.77
N VAL A 280 -65.53 21.24 -60.90
CA VAL A 280 -65.03 19.86 -61.18
C VAL A 280 -63.47 19.89 -61.12
N SER A 281 -62.72 19.01 -60.46
CA SER A 281 -62.81 17.58 -60.14
C SER A 281 -61.75 17.22 -59.08
N ASN A 282 -62.13 16.46 -58.05
CA ASN A 282 -61.72 15.06 -57.74
C ASN A 282 -60.37 14.52 -58.32
N PRO A 283 -59.83 13.36 -57.86
CA PRO A 283 -59.41 12.89 -56.53
C PRO A 283 -58.08 12.04 -56.58
N ARG A 284 -57.82 11.28 -55.48
CA ARG A 284 -56.97 10.06 -55.32
C ARG A 284 -55.47 10.28 -55.14
N LYS A 285 -54.92 9.92 -53.97
CA LYS A 285 -54.50 8.56 -53.52
C LYS A 285 -53.54 7.87 -54.50
N LYS A 286 -52.26 7.86 -54.15
CA LYS A 286 -51.50 6.67 -53.75
C LYS A 286 -50.32 7.09 -52.90
#